data_AF-D9CHZ6-F1
#
_entry.id   AF-D9CHZ6-F1
#
_cell.length_a   1.000
_cell.length_b   1.000
_cell.length_c   1.000
_cell.angle_alpha   90.00
_cell.angle_beta   90.00
_cell.angle_gamma   90.00
#
_symmetry.space_group_name_H-M   'P 1'
#
loop_
_entity.id
_entity.type
_entity.pdbx_description
1 polymer ?
#
loop_
_entity_poly.entity_id
_entity_poly.type
_entity_poly.pdbx_seq_one_letter_code
_entity_poly.pdbx_strand_id
1 'polypeptide(L)'
;VWGFNDVNTIPSTGTVWYQYLSATGSQINTGEYGLQRLDYVVSSAEKYGLKLIINFVNNWSDYGGIAAYVSAFGGTSSSWFTDSASQAQYRTYIQAVVSRYSTSPAILSWELRNEP
;
A
#
# COMPACT_ATOMS: atom_id res chain seq x y z
N VAL A 1 -10.09 -5.32 -4.49
CA VAL A 1 -9.68 -4.01 -3.91
C VAL A 1 -8.17 -4.00 -3.86
N TRP A 2 -7.53 -2.86 -4.12
CA TRP A 2 -6.09 -2.73 -3.97
C TRP A 2 -5.76 -2.16 -2.60
N GLY A 3 -4.83 -2.82 -1.90
CA GLY A 3 -4.32 -2.35 -0.61
C GLY A 3 -3.16 -1.35 -0.76
N PHE A 4 -2.80 -0.97 -1.97
CA PHE A 4 -1.73 -0.04 -2.31
C PHE A 4 -2.26 1.15 -3.13
N ASN A 5 -1.60 2.29 -2.98
CA ASN A 5 -1.72 3.46 -3.85
C ASN A 5 -0.53 4.38 -3.56
N ASP A 6 0.59 4.10 -4.20
CA ASP A 6 1.88 4.74 -3.99
C ASP A 6 2.04 5.97 -4.89
N VAL A 7 2.57 7.06 -4.33
CA VAL A 7 2.84 8.31 -5.06
C VAL A 7 4.24 8.83 -4.76
N ASN A 8 4.90 9.42 -5.75
CA ASN A 8 6.15 10.18 -5.56
C ASN A 8 5.93 11.69 -5.44
N THR A 9 4.68 12.13 -5.47
CA THR A 9 4.27 13.51 -5.16
C THR A 9 2.93 13.46 -4.47
N ILE A 10 2.79 14.15 -3.34
CA ILE A 10 1.51 14.22 -2.63
C ILE A 10 0.52 15.00 -3.51
N PRO A 11 -0.60 14.39 -3.92
CA PRO A 11 -1.57 15.06 -4.78
C PRO A 11 -2.36 16.12 -4.00
N SER A 12 -3.13 16.93 -4.73
CA SER A 12 -4.05 17.90 -4.13
C SER A 12 -5.07 17.25 -3.19
N THR A 13 -5.56 18.02 -2.22
CA THR A 13 -6.64 17.61 -1.33
C THR A 13 -7.84 17.08 -2.13
N GLY A 14 -8.46 16.00 -1.65
CA GLY A 14 -9.55 15.31 -2.37
C GLY A 14 -9.10 14.11 -3.20
N THR A 15 -7.82 13.97 -3.49
CA THR A 15 -7.28 12.81 -4.24
C THR A 15 -6.82 11.71 -3.30
N VAL A 16 -7.23 10.46 -3.59
CA VAL A 16 -6.86 9.30 -2.78
C VAL A 16 -5.41 8.88 -3.07
N TRP A 17 -4.63 8.70 -2.01
CA TRP A 17 -3.28 8.11 -2.02
C TRP A 17 -3.00 7.49 -0.66
N TYR A 18 -2.27 6.37 -0.62
CA TYR A 18 -2.03 5.65 0.63
C TYR A 18 -0.62 5.85 1.16
N GLN A 19 0.36 5.96 0.26
CA GLN A 19 1.75 6.11 0.64
C GLN A 19 2.47 7.06 -0.30
N TYR A 20 3.20 8.00 0.29
CA TYR A 20 4.13 8.88 -0.39
C TYR A 20 5.54 8.34 -0.19
N LEU A 21 6.26 8.12 -1.30
CA LEU A 21 7.60 7.55 -1.31
C LEU A 21 8.64 8.61 -1.66
N SER A 22 9.61 8.79 -0.76
CA SER A 22 10.74 9.70 -0.91
C SER A 22 11.96 9.23 -0.11
N ALA A 23 13.15 9.44 -0.68
CA ALA A 23 14.44 9.19 -0.03
C ALA A 23 14.62 9.98 1.28
N THR A 24 13.96 11.13 1.44
CA THR A 24 14.15 12.03 2.59
C THR A 24 13.04 11.94 3.63
N GLY A 25 12.10 10.99 3.48
CA GLY A 25 10.99 10.80 4.41
C GLY A 25 9.72 10.40 3.70
N SER A 26 9.45 9.10 3.68
CA SER A 26 8.19 8.55 3.20
C SER A 26 7.07 8.74 4.23
N GLN A 27 5.82 8.84 3.76
CA GLN A 27 4.65 9.08 4.60
C GLN A 27 3.53 8.10 4.25
N ILE A 28 2.84 7.59 5.26
CA ILE A 28 1.63 6.78 5.08
C ILE A 28 0.43 7.64 5.45
N ASN A 29 -0.48 7.83 4.49
CA ASN A 29 -1.67 8.63 4.68
C ASN A 29 -2.73 7.80 5.43
N THR A 30 -2.93 8.09 6.71
CA THR A 30 -3.96 7.47 7.54
C THR A 30 -5.23 8.32 7.65
N GLY A 31 -5.31 9.43 6.89
CA GLY A 31 -6.43 10.36 6.88
C GLY A 31 -7.58 9.97 5.96
N GLU A 32 -8.51 10.91 5.78
CA GLU A 32 -9.77 10.74 5.02
C GLU A 32 -9.56 10.28 3.58
N TYR A 33 -8.56 10.84 2.90
CA TYR A 33 -8.18 10.46 1.53
C TYR A 33 -7.08 9.37 1.49
N GLY A 34 -6.80 8.74 2.62
CA GLY A 34 -5.80 7.70 2.78
C GLY A 34 -6.40 6.34 3.13
N LEU A 35 -5.77 5.64 4.07
CA LEU A 35 -6.19 4.31 4.51
C LEU A 35 -7.61 4.27 5.13
N GLN A 36 -8.23 5.40 5.49
CA GLN A 36 -9.65 5.41 5.84
C GLN A 36 -10.57 4.97 4.69
N ARG A 37 -10.13 5.14 3.44
CA ARG A 37 -10.84 4.59 2.28
C ARG A 37 -10.84 3.07 2.30
N LEU A 38 -9.71 2.46 2.68
CA LEU A 38 -9.60 1.00 2.83
C LEU A 38 -10.37 0.51 4.07
N ASP A 39 -10.38 1.27 5.17
CA ASP A 39 -11.20 0.96 6.36
C ASP A 39 -12.68 0.81 5.98
N TYR A 40 -13.20 1.73 5.18
CA TYR A 40 -14.59 1.69 4.74
C TYR A 40 -14.88 0.45 3.89
N VAL A 41 -13.95 0.06 3.01
CA VAL A 41 -14.10 -1.16 2.20
C VAL A 41 -14.10 -2.40 3.10
N VAL A 42 -13.21 -2.49 4.08
CA VAL A 42 -13.16 -3.62 5.04
C VAL A 42 -14.44 -3.67 5.86
N SER A 43 -14.88 -2.56 6.45
CA SER A 43 -16.13 -2.49 7.23
C SER A 43 -17.36 -2.85 6.39
N SER A 44 -17.40 -2.42 5.12
CA SER A 44 -18.47 -2.82 4.20
C SER A 44 -18.41 -4.32 3.92
N ALA A 45 -17.22 -4.90 3.70
CA ALA A 45 -17.08 -6.33 3.49
C ALA A 45 -17.55 -7.14 4.71
N GLU A 46 -17.23 -6.70 5.94
CA GLU A 46 -17.76 -7.29 7.17
C GLU A 46 -19.29 -7.27 7.20
N LYS A 47 -19.89 -6.10 6.94
CA LYS A 47 -21.35 -5.91 6.94
C LYS A 47 -22.06 -6.84 5.97
N TYR A 48 -21.46 -7.11 4.81
CA TYR A 48 -22.07 -7.92 3.75
C TYR A 48 -21.56 -9.37 3.71
N GLY A 49 -20.75 -9.80 4.69
CA GLY A 49 -20.23 -11.16 4.74
C GLY A 49 -19.25 -11.52 3.62
N LEU A 50 -18.62 -10.52 2.99
CA LEU A 50 -17.62 -10.70 1.94
C LEU A 50 -16.23 -10.92 2.53
N LYS A 51 -15.36 -11.58 1.76
CA LYS A 51 -13.96 -11.80 2.12
C LYS A 51 -13.03 -11.12 1.12
N LEU A 52 -11.98 -10.50 1.62
CA LEU A 52 -11.04 -9.67 0.85
C LEU A 52 -9.66 -10.31 0.80
N ILE A 53 -9.08 -10.34 -0.39
CA ILE A 53 -7.64 -10.47 -0.56
C ILE A 53 -7.09 -9.04 -0.65
N ILE A 54 -6.15 -8.69 0.22
CA ILE A 54 -5.52 -7.36 0.26
C ILE A 54 -4.04 -7.52 -0.05
N ASN A 55 -3.59 -6.80 -1.08
CA ASN A 55 -2.21 -6.78 -1.51
C ASN A 55 -1.50 -5.46 -1.21
N PHE A 56 -0.17 -5.52 -1.08
CA PHE A 56 0.61 -4.43 -0.48
C PHE A 56 1.41 -3.58 -1.46
N VAL A 57 1.64 -4.07 -2.68
CA VAL A 57 2.35 -3.35 -3.74
C VAL A 57 1.99 -3.91 -5.11
N ASN A 58 2.10 -3.09 -6.15
CA ASN A 58 1.95 -3.50 -7.54
C ASN A 58 3.31 -3.81 -8.17
N ASN A 59 3.38 -4.86 -9.01
CA ASN A 59 4.52 -5.04 -9.89
C ASN A 59 4.58 -3.96 -10.98
N TRP A 60 3.41 -3.59 -11.50
CA TRP A 60 3.23 -2.57 -12.53
C TRP A 60 3.23 -1.15 -11.94
N SER A 61 3.23 -0.14 -12.82
CA SER A 61 3.27 1.27 -12.42
C SER A 61 1.91 1.88 -12.06
N ASP A 62 0.81 1.16 -12.29
CA ASP A 62 -0.52 1.63 -11.91
C ASP A 62 -0.62 1.77 -10.40
N TYR A 63 -1.01 2.96 -9.95
CA TYR A 63 -1.00 3.37 -8.55
C TYR A 63 0.41 3.26 -7.92
N GLY A 64 1.43 3.57 -8.71
CA GLY A 64 2.83 3.66 -8.30
C GLY A 64 3.59 2.35 -8.43
N GLY A 65 3.35 1.41 -7.50
CA GLY A 65 4.00 0.10 -7.48
C GLY A 65 5.53 0.14 -7.28
N ILE A 66 6.23 -0.91 -7.70
CA ILE A 66 7.70 -1.02 -7.59
C ILE A 66 8.40 0.18 -8.24
N ALA A 67 7.86 0.72 -9.34
CA ALA A 67 8.43 1.89 -10.00
C ALA A 67 8.50 3.12 -9.08
N ALA A 68 7.50 3.32 -8.20
CA ALA A 68 7.50 4.42 -7.24
C ALA A 68 8.56 4.25 -6.14
N TYR A 69 8.83 3.01 -5.71
CA TYR A 69 9.94 2.71 -4.80
C TYR A 69 11.29 2.97 -5.48
N VAL A 70 11.48 2.49 -6.71
CA VAL A 70 12.71 2.70 -7.48
C VAL A 70 12.96 4.20 -7.71
N SER A 71 11.91 4.97 -7.99
CA SER A 71 12.03 6.44 -8.11
C SER A 71 12.47 7.11 -6.80
N ALA A 72 12.09 6.57 -5.64
CA ALA A 72 12.39 7.15 -4.34
C ALA A 72 13.77 6.70 -3.81
N PHE A 73 14.13 5.44 -4.01
CA PHE A 73 15.28 4.80 -3.33
C PHE A 73 16.38 4.35 -4.29
N GLY A 74 16.15 4.43 -5.61
CA GLY A 74 17.08 4.00 -6.65
C GLY A 74 16.97 2.52 -7.00
N GLY A 75 17.95 2.03 -7.76
CA GLY A 75 17.97 0.65 -8.24
C GLY A 75 17.09 0.40 -9.47
N THR A 76 16.56 -0.81 -9.57
CA THR A 76 15.74 -1.30 -10.67
C THR A 76 14.60 -2.15 -10.12
N SER A 77 13.58 -2.45 -10.92
CA SER A 77 12.51 -3.36 -10.49
C SER A 77 13.03 -4.74 -10.06
N SER A 78 14.10 -5.23 -10.70
CA SER A 78 14.73 -6.50 -10.32
C SER A 78 15.54 -6.42 -9.03
N SER A 79 16.18 -5.29 -8.74
CA SER A 79 16.94 -5.12 -7.49
C SER A 79 16.07 -4.69 -6.31
N TRP A 80 14.82 -4.28 -6.53
CA TRP A 80 13.88 -3.85 -5.48
C TRP A 80 13.72 -4.89 -4.36
N PHE A 81 13.77 -6.19 -4.69
CA PHE A 81 13.62 -7.27 -3.70
C PHE A 81 14.75 -7.32 -2.66
N THR A 82 15.92 -6.80 -3.00
CA THR A 82 17.11 -6.81 -2.14
C THR A 82 17.56 -5.41 -1.73
N ASP A 83 16.95 -4.36 -2.27
CA ASP A 83 17.21 -2.98 -1.87
C ASP A 83 16.69 -2.72 -0.45
N SER A 84 17.60 -2.37 0.46
CA SER A 84 17.31 -2.28 1.89
C SER A 84 16.35 -1.15 2.23
N ALA A 85 16.47 0.01 1.56
CA ALA A 85 15.59 1.15 1.76
C ALA A 85 14.17 0.85 1.29
N SER A 86 14.03 0.26 0.09
CA SER A 86 12.75 -0.16 -0.46
C SER A 86 12.05 -1.20 0.42
N GLN A 87 12.77 -2.24 0.82
CA GLN A 87 12.22 -3.31 1.66
C GLN A 87 11.87 -2.83 3.08
N ALA A 88 12.64 -1.90 3.64
CA ALA A 88 12.32 -1.30 4.93
C ALA A 88 11.00 -0.52 4.86
N GLN A 89 10.84 0.35 3.87
CA GLN A 89 9.61 1.12 3.71
C GLN A 89 8.41 0.22 3.38
N TYR A 90 8.59 -0.77 2.52
CA TYR A 90 7.55 -1.75 2.17
C TYR A 90 7.04 -2.52 3.40
N ARG A 91 7.94 -2.97 4.28
CA ARG A 91 7.56 -3.63 5.55
C ARG A 91 6.87 -2.67 6.52
N THR A 92 7.28 -1.42 6.57
CA THR A 92 6.56 -0.37 7.32
C THR A 92 5.13 -0.22 6.82
N TYR A 93 4.93 -0.22 5.49
CA TYR A 93 3.60 -0.15 4.89
C TYR A 93 2.75 -1.39 5.19
N ILE A 94 3.32 -2.60 5.06
CA ILE A 94 2.65 -3.85 5.45
C ILE A 94 2.18 -3.76 6.90
N GLN A 95 3.06 -3.37 7.82
CA GLN A 95 2.71 -3.24 9.23
C GLN A 95 1.57 -2.25 9.45
N ALA A 96 1.59 -1.10 8.76
CA ALA A 96 0.55 -0.09 8.85
C ALA A 96 -0.81 -0.59 8.35
N VAL A 97 -0.85 -1.43 7.30
CA VAL A 97 -2.11 -2.01 6.78
C VAL A 97 -2.59 -3.17 7.65
N VAL A 98 -1.72 -4.16 7.92
CA VAL A 98 -2.09 -5.38 8.65
C VAL A 98 -2.55 -5.07 10.06
N SER A 99 -1.90 -4.12 10.76
CA SER A 99 -2.30 -3.75 12.12
C SER A 99 -3.71 -3.17 12.22
N ARG A 100 -4.29 -2.65 11.13
CA ARG A 100 -5.66 -2.12 11.10
C ARG A 100 -6.72 -3.21 11.07
N TYR A 101 -6.43 -4.34 10.43
CA TYR A 101 -7.45 -5.36 10.12
C TYR A 101 -7.03 -6.78 10.53
N SER A 102 -6.00 -6.94 11.36
CA SER A 102 -5.49 -8.25 11.81
C SER A 102 -6.53 -9.11 12.52
N THR A 103 -7.55 -8.49 13.11
CA THR A 103 -8.67 -9.16 13.78
C THR A 103 -9.96 -9.18 12.96
N SER A 104 -9.96 -8.57 11.77
CA SER A 104 -11.16 -8.49 10.93
C SER A 104 -11.48 -9.85 10.32
N PRO A 105 -12.71 -10.38 10.49
CA PRO A 105 -13.10 -11.62 9.84
C PRO A 105 -13.29 -11.44 8.33
N ALA A 106 -13.29 -10.22 7.80
CA ALA A 106 -13.44 -9.96 6.37
C ALA A 106 -12.14 -10.16 5.58
N ILE A 107 -11.00 -10.37 6.24
CA ILE A 107 -9.75 -10.69 5.53
C ILE A 107 -9.72 -12.18 5.20
N LEU A 108 -9.66 -12.50 3.90
CA LEU A 108 -9.41 -13.86 3.42
C LEU A 108 -7.93 -14.20 3.54
N SER A 109 -7.09 -13.31 3.00
CA SER A 109 -5.65 -13.47 2.96
C SER A 109 -4.94 -12.13 2.73
N TRP A 110 -3.66 -12.14 3.10
CA TRP A 110 -2.68 -11.11 2.76
C TRP A 110 -1.91 -11.56 1.53
N GLU A 111 -1.86 -10.74 0.50
CA GLU A 111 -1.12 -11.01 -0.74
C GLU A 111 0.11 -10.09 -0.81
N LEU A 112 1.29 -10.65 -1.03
CA LEU A 112 2.51 -9.85 -0.97
C LEU A 112 2.53 -8.80 -2.09
N ARG A 113 2.20 -9.20 -3.31
CA ARG A 113 2.30 -8.33 -4.49
C ARG A 113 1.30 -8.77 -5.54
N ASN A 114 0.72 -7.80 -6.23
CA ASN A 114 -0.03 -8.06 -7.46
C ASN A 114 0.94 -8.45 -8.58
N GLU A 115 0.71 -9.63 -9.18
CA GLU A 115 1.43 -10.16 -10.35
C GLU A 115 2.97 -10.08 -10.25
N PRO A 116 3.56 -10.88 -9.34
CA PRO A 116 4.97 -10.83 -9.04
C PRO A 116 5.92 -11.25 -10.17
#